data_AF-A0A545B288-F1
#
_entry.id   AF-A0A545B288-F1
#
_cell.length_a   1.000
_cell.length_b   1.000
_cell.length_c   1.000
_cell.angle_alpha   90.00
_cell.angle_beta   90.00
_cell.angle_gamma   90.00
#
_symmetry.space_group_name_H-M   'P 1'
#
loop_
_entity.id
_entity.type
_entity.pdbx_description
1 polymer ?
#
loop_
_entity_poly.entity_id
_entity_poly.type
_entity_poly.pdbx_seq_one_letter_code
_entity_poly.pdbx_strand_id
1 'polypeptide(L)'
;MSAFILLGLVIAVAVGVWLSRYSWSVLLALIPVAMLVPAYYGAGTICGAGFFMRLTDEAAQCANGISAGRTFSAAYMLAFPPVLISAVLGKLWRMLRARKALG
;
A
#
# COMPACT_ATOMS: atom_id res chain seq x y z
N MET A 1 -12.94 12.02 -8.26
CA MET A 1 -11.70 11.30 -7.88
C MET A 1 -11.27 10.44 -9.04
N SER A 2 -10.01 10.49 -9.48
CA SER A 2 -9.55 9.81 -10.69
C SER A 2 -9.55 8.28 -10.52
N ALA A 3 -9.81 7.54 -11.61
CA ALA A 3 -9.81 6.07 -11.62
C ALA A 3 -8.51 5.47 -11.03
N PHE A 4 -7.40 6.20 -11.15
CA PHE A 4 -6.10 5.85 -10.58
C PHE A 4 -6.12 5.73 -9.04
N ILE A 5 -6.82 6.63 -8.34
CA ILE A 5 -6.93 6.60 -6.87
C ILE A 5 -7.74 5.37 -6.42
N LEU A 6 -8.84 5.07 -7.14
CA LEU A 6 -9.66 3.91 -6.86
C LEU A 6 -8.87 2.61 -7.03
N LEU A 7 -8.10 2.48 -8.12
CA LEU A 7 -7.27 1.30 -8.33
C LEU A 7 -6.16 1.18 -7.27
N GLY A 8 -5.55 2.30 -6.87
CA GLY A 8 -4.59 2.33 -5.75
C GLY A 8 -5.19 1.85 -4.44
N LEU A 9 -6.44 2.23 -4.14
CA LEU A 9 -7.19 1.73 -2.99
C LEU A 9 -7.42 0.22 -3.08
N VAL A 10 -7.82 -0.29 -4.25
CA VAL A 10 -8.00 -1.73 -4.48
C VAL A 10 -6.70 -2.49 -4.25
N ILE A 11 -5.56 -1.98 -4.72
CA ILE A 11 -4.24 -2.58 -4.48
C ILE A 11 -3.93 -2.60 -2.99
N ALA A 12 -4.13 -1.49 -2.28
CA ALA A 12 -3.90 -1.41 -0.84
C ALA A 12 -4.76 -2.42 -0.05
N VAL A 13 -6.05 -2.55 -0.41
CA VAL A 13 -6.96 -3.52 0.20
C VAL A 13 -6.56 -4.95 -0.11
N ALA A 14 -6.21 -5.26 -1.36
CA ALA A 14 -5.78 -6.59 -1.76
C ALA A 14 -4.52 -7.03 -0.99
N VAL A 15 -3.55 -6.13 -0.85
CA VAL A 15 -2.32 -6.36 -0.08
C VAL A 15 -2.63 -6.58 1.41
N GLY A 16 -3.48 -5.75 2.03
CA GLY A 16 -3.85 -5.96 3.43
C GLY A 16 -4.62 -7.26 3.65
N VAL A 17 -5.57 -7.60 2.77
CA VAL A 17 -6.27 -8.89 2.83
C VAL A 17 -5.29 -10.05 2.67
N TRP A 18 -4.26 -9.94 1.83
CA TRP A 18 -3.21 -10.94 1.73
C TRP A 18 -2.41 -11.07 3.04
N LEU A 19 -2.05 -9.96 3.69
CA LEU A 19 -1.36 -9.96 4.99
C LEU A 19 -2.15 -10.67 6.11
N SER A 20 -3.48 -10.71 6.03
CA SER A 20 -4.33 -11.40 7.01
C SER A 20 -4.04 -12.91 7.17
N ARG A 21 -3.29 -13.51 6.23
CA ARG A 21 -2.84 -14.92 6.25
C ARG A 21 -1.80 -15.20 7.33
N TYR A 22 -1.02 -14.20 7.73
CA TYR A 22 0.11 -14.37 8.64
C TYR A 22 -0.29 -14.24 10.11
N SER A 23 0.59 -14.62 11.04
CA SER A 23 0.40 -14.39 12.49
C SER A 23 0.35 -12.88 12.79
N TRP A 24 -0.21 -12.49 13.94
CA TRP A 24 -0.34 -11.07 14.30
C TRP A 24 0.99 -10.32 14.32
N SER A 25 2.05 -10.94 14.84
CA SER A 25 3.39 -10.35 14.85
C SER A 25 3.94 -10.16 13.45
N VAL A 26 3.86 -11.19 12.60
CA VAL A 26 4.34 -11.14 11.22
C VAL A 26 3.53 -10.16 10.38
N LEU A 27 2.22 -10.11 10.58
CA LEU A 27 1.33 -9.15 9.91
C LEU A 27 1.79 -7.72 10.18
N LEU A 28 1.95 -7.33 11.44
CA LEU A 28 2.34 -5.97 11.81
C LEU A 28 3.74 -5.62 11.31
N ALA A 29 4.67 -6.57 11.39
CA ALA A 29 6.04 -6.39 10.89
C ALA A 29 6.09 -6.22 9.35
N LEU A 30 5.16 -6.85 8.62
CA LEU A 30 5.12 -6.79 7.15
C LEU A 30 4.36 -5.59 6.60
N ILE A 31 3.62 -4.81 7.41
CA ILE A 31 2.88 -3.64 6.92
C ILE A 31 3.78 -2.64 6.17
N PRO A 32 4.93 -2.21 6.71
CA PRO A 32 5.82 -1.28 6.00
C PRO A 32 6.27 -1.83 4.64
N VAL A 33 6.63 -3.11 4.58
CA VAL A 33 7.07 -3.77 3.34
C VAL A 33 5.91 -3.86 2.34
N ALA A 34 4.73 -4.22 2.82
CA ALA A 34 3.51 -4.34 2.02
C ALA A 34 3.07 -3.00 1.41
N MET A 35 3.27 -1.89 2.11
CA MET A 35 2.94 -0.54 1.63
C MET A 35 3.76 -0.14 0.40
N LEU A 36 4.93 -0.75 0.15
CA LEU A 36 5.75 -0.44 -1.02
C LEU A 36 4.99 -0.64 -2.33
N VAL A 37 4.10 -1.64 -2.40
CA VAL A 37 3.34 -1.97 -3.61
C VAL A 37 2.34 -0.84 -4.00
N PRO A 38 1.37 -0.46 -3.15
CA PRO A 38 0.48 0.66 -3.45
C PRO A 38 1.22 2.00 -3.54
N ALA A 39 2.32 2.20 -2.79
CA ALA A 39 3.14 3.40 -2.90
C ALA A 39 3.82 3.52 -4.26
N TYR A 40 4.40 2.42 -4.75
CA TYR A 40 5.04 2.35 -6.06
C TYR A 40 4.03 2.62 -7.17
N TYR A 41 2.84 2.03 -7.08
CA TYR A 41 1.77 2.31 -8.03
C TYR A 41 1.36 3.80 -7.99
N GLY A 42 1.14 4.35 -6.80
CA GLY A 42 0.79 5.77 -6.62
C GLY A 42 1.83 6.71 -7.24
N ALA A 43 3.11 6.53 -6.90
CA ALA A 43 4.19 7.33 -7.47
C ALA A 43 4.36 7.10 -8.98
N GLY A 44 4.27 5.86 -9.44
CA GLY A 44 4.40 5.49 -10.85
C GLY A 44 3.33 6.12 -11.74
N THR A 45 2.11 6.34 -11.22
CA THR A 45 1.06 7.06 -11.97
C THR A 45 1.35 8.56 -12.16
N ILE A 46 2.20 9.16 -11.33
CA ILE A 46 2.53 10.60 -11.38
C ILE A 46 3.89 10.83 -12.07
N CYS A 47 4.85 9.95 -11.80
CA CYS A 47 6.26 10.09 -12.17
C CYS A 47 6.69 9.13 -13.31
N GLY A 48 5.79 8.24 -13.75
CA GLY A 48 6.09 7.15 -14.68
C GLY A 48 6.70 5.92 -14.01
N ALA A 49 6.64 4.77 -14.67
CA ALA A 49 7.11 3.49 -14.11
C ALA A 49 8.61 3.47 -13.75
N GLY A 50 9.43 4.28 -14.43
CA GLY A 50 10.87 4.39 -14.18
C GLY A 50 11.27 5.32 -13.02
N PHE A 51 10.31 5.87 -12.26
CA PHE A 51 10.60 6.89 -11.23
C PHE A 51 11.62 6.41 -10.18
N PHE A 52 11.67 5.10 -9.92
CA PHE A 52 12.54 4.54 -8.90
C PHE A 52 14.03 4.70 -9.22
N MET A 53 14.41 4.81 -10.50
CA MET A 53 15.79 5.10 -10.91
C MET A 53 16.22 6.53 -10.56
N ARG A 54 15.25 7.41 -10.27
CA ARG A 54 15.47 8.83 -9.96
C ARG A 54 14.99 9.19 -8.55
N LEU A 55 14.80 8.20 -7.67
CA LEU A 55 14.31 8.38 -6.31
C LEU A 55 15.17 9.35 -5.49
N THR A 56 16.48 9.34 -5.72
CA THR A 56 17.48 10.16 -5.04
C THR A 56 17.90 11.40 -5.82
N ASP A 57 17.39 11.57 -7.04
CA ASP A 57 17.71 12.72 -7.89
C ASP A 57 16.71 13.84 -7.60
N GLU A 58 17.13 14.83 -6.81
CA GLU A 58 16.27 15.95 -6.44
C GLU A 58 15.97 16.90 -7.61
N ALA A 59 16.78 16.86 -8.68
CA ALA A 59 16.55 17.65 -9.89
C ALA A 59 15.51 17.00 -10.82
N ALA A 60 15.29 15.69 -10.70
CA ALA A 60 14.30 14.96 -11.46
C ALA A 60 12.89 15.18 -10.92
N GLN A 61 12.13 16.03 -11.61
CA GLN A 61 10.74 16.33 -11.28
C GLN A 61 9.76 15.40 -11.99
N CYS A 62 8.66 15.08 -11.31
CA CYS A 62 7.50 14.40 -11.90
C CYS A 62 6.59 15.39 -12.63
N ALA A 63 5.53 14.91 -13.27
CA ALA A 63 4.61 15.75 -14.06
C ALA A 63 3.95 16.90 -13.27
N ASN A 64 3.97 16.83 -11.94
CA ASN A 64 3.43 17.83 -11.02
C ASN A 64 4.49 18.81 -10.47
N GLY A 65 5.74 18.77 -10.97
CA GLY A 65 6.84 19.63 -10.50
C GLY A 65 7.46 19.21 -9.15
N ILE A 66 7.03 18.09 -8.57
CA ILE A 66 7.55 17.56 -7.30
C ILE A 66 8.58 16.47 -7.60
N SER A 67 9.65 16.37 -6.80
CA SER A 67 10.65 15.32 -6.97
C SER A 67 10.07 13.92 -6.77
N ALA A 68 10.65 12.92 -7.45
CA ALA A 68 10.21 11.53 -7.37
C ALA A 68 10.23 10.99 -5.93
N GLY A 69 11.26 11.34 -5.15
CA GLY A 69 11.38 10.95 -3.75
C GLY A 69 10.25 11.48 -2.87
N ARG A 70 9.87 12.76 -3.01
CA ARG A 70 8.75 13.36 -2.24
C ARG A 70 7.40 12.79 -2.66
N THR A 71 7.22 12.52 -3.94
CA THR A 71 5.98 11.90 -4.44
C THR A 71 5.82 10.47 -3.92
N PHE A 72 6.91 9.69 -3.91
CA PHE A 72 6.90 8.33 -3.38
C PHE A 72 6.67 8.28 -1.87
N SER A 73 7.33 9.14 -1.09
CA SER A 73 7.14 9.17 0.36
C SER A 73 5.72 9.57 0.74
N ALA A 74 5.11 10.53 0.03
CA ALA A 74 3.71 10.89 0.20
C ALA A 74 2.78 9.71 -0.13
N ALA A 75 2.99 9.04 -1.27
CA ALA A 75 2.21 7.87 -1.65
C ALA A 75 2.35 6.72 -0.64
N TYR A 76 3.55 6.53 -0.10
CA TYR A 76 3.83 5.54 0.94
C TYR A 76 3.06 5.82 2.23
N MET A 77 3.07 7.05 2.72
CA MET A 77 2.31 7.41 3.93
C MET A 77 0.80 7.30 3.72
N LEU A 78 0.29 7.69 2.55
CA LEU A 78 -1.13 7.54 2.20
C LEU A 78 -1.57 6.08 2.07
N ALA A 79 -0.65 5.16 1.76
CA ALA A 79 -0.96 3.74 1.70
C ALA A 79 -1.14 3.09 3.08
N PHE A 80 -0.65 3.71 4.17
CA PHE A 80 -0.69 3.10 5.50
C PHE A 80 -2.12 2.82 6.00
N PRO A 81 -3.05 3.80 6.05
CA PRO A 81 -4.39 3.56 6.56
C PRO A 81 -5.16 2.44 5.82
N PRO A 82 -5.25 2.43 4.47
CA PRO A 82 -6.02 1.38 3.79
C PRO A 82 -5.38 -0.01 3.93
N VAL A 83 -4.04 -0.13 3.93
CA VAL A 83 -3.35 -1.42 4.14
C VAL A 83 -3.57 -1.94 5.56
N LEU A 84 -3.39 -1.09 6.58
CA LEU A 84 -3.57 -1.48 7.97
C LEU A 84 -5.02 -1.91 8.26
N ILE A 85 -5.98 -1.08 7.86
CA ILE A 85 -7.42 -1.34 8.11
C ILE A 85 -7.84 -2.64 7.44
N SER A 86 -7.50 -2.83 6.17
CA SER A 86 -7.86 -4.05 5.44
C SER A 86 -7.17 -5.31 5.98
N ALA A 87 -5.92 -5.21 6.44
CA ALA A 87 -5.21 -6.32 7.08
C ALA A 87 -5.87 -6.74 8.40
N VAL A 88 -6.18 -5.78 9.27
CA VAL A 88 -6.85 -6.02 10.56
C VAL A 88 -8.25 -6.59 10.35
N LEU A 89 -9.07 -5.97 9.50
CA LEU A 89 -10.42 -6.45 9.20
C LEU A 89 -10.40 -7.84 8.57
N GLY A 90 -9.49 -8.09 7.62
CA GLY A 90 -9.30 -9.41 7.03
C GLY A 90 -8.92 -10.47 8.06
N LYS A 91 -8.02 -10.13 9.00
CA LYS A 91 -7.58 -11.04 10.07
C LYS A 91 -8.72 -11.38 11.01
N LEU A 92 -9.45 -10.36 11.49
CA LEU A 92 -10.62 -10.52 12.37
C LEU A 92 -11.68 -11.40 11.71
N TRP A 93 -11.99 -11.14 10.45
CA TRP A 93 -12.99 -11.91 9.70
C TRP A 93 -12.60 -13.38 9.54
N ARG A 94 -11.32 -13.68 9.27
CA ARG A 94 -10.83 -15.07 9.21
C ARG A 94 -10.94 -15.78 10.56
N MET A 95 -10.61 -15.09 11.66
CA MET A 95 -10.74 -15.65 13.00
C MET A 95 -12.21 -15.92 13.35
N LEU A 96 -13.12 -15.01 13.00
CA LEU A 96 -14.56 -15.19 13.20
C LEU A 96 -15.10 -16.40 12.42
N ARG A 97 -14.68 -16.56 11.16
CA ARG A 97 -15.05 -17.73 10.35
C ARG A 97 -14.53 -19.04 10.94
N ALA A 98 -13.28 -19.06 11.39
CA ALA A 98 -12.70 -20.24 12.02
C ALA A 98 -13.43 -20.61 13.32
N ARG A 99 -13.83 -19.62 14.14
CA ARG A 99 -14.64 -19.85 15.34
C ARG A 99 -16.01 -20.41 15.02
N LYS A 100 -16.69 -19.89 13.99
CA LYS A 100 -18.01 -20.39 13.55
C LYS A 100 -17.99 -21.79 12.94
N ALA A 101 -16.83 -22.27 12.48
CA ALA A 101 -16.71 -23.62 11.92
C ALA A 101 -16.49 -24.70 13.00
N LEU A 102 -16.20 -24.30 14.24
CA LEU A 102 -15.86 -25.19 15.36
C LEU A 102 -16.97 -25.28 16.42
N GLY A 103 -18.03 -24.49 16.31
CA GLY A 103 -19.22 -24.51 17.18
C GLY A 103 -20.46 -24.75 16.36
#